data_AF-A0A225WS77-F1
#
_entry.id   AF-A0A225WS77-F1
#
_cell.length_a   1.000
_cell.length_b   1.000
_cell.length_c   1.000
_cell.angle_alpha   90.00
_cell.angle_beta   90.00
_cell.angle_gamma   90.00
#
_symmetry.space_group_name_H-M   'P 1'
#
loop_
_entity.id
_entity.type
_entity.pdbx_description
1 polymer ?
#
loop_
_entity_poly.entity_id
_entity_poly.type
_entity_poly.pdbx_seq_one_letter_code
_entity_poly.pdbx_strand_id
1 'polypeptide(L)' 'MSLAAELPGIDQGFGRIDGFLDVVGAVNGTLIEVPRYRDFEGWYCLKKFPAGNVQAIVDHRGYFRSISIQAGSNNDQSL' A
#
# COMPACT_ATOMS: atom_id res chain seq x y z
N MET A 1 15.20 18.03 2.04
CA MET A 1 14.62 18.36 0.71
C MET A 1 13.11 18.15 0.82
N SER A 2 12.29 19.01 0.20
CA SER A 2 10.83 18.83 0.26
C SER A 2 10.38 17.78 -0.76
N LEU A 3 9.23 17.15 -0.52
CA LEU A 3 8.62 16.18 -1.45
C LEU A 3 8.52 16.75 -2.88
N ALA A 4 8.12 18.01 -3.01
CA ALA A 4 7.99 18.71 -4.29
C ALA A 4 9.30 18.80 -5.08
N ALA A 5 10.45 18.87 -4.40
CA ALA A 5 11.75 18.92 -5.06
C ALA A 5 12.17 17.56 -5.66
N GLU A 6 11.60 16.46 -5.18
CA GLU A 6 11.95 15.10 -5.63
C GLU A 6 11.06 14.59 -6.77
N LEU A 7 9.85 15.15 -6.93
CA LEU A 7 8.87 14.69 -7.92
C LEU A 7 9.43 14.60 -9.36
N PRO A 8 10.19 15.59 -9.88
CA PRO A 8 10.73 15.49 -11.24
C PRO A 8 11.69 14.31 -11.42
N GLY A 9 12.44 13.96 -10.37
CA GLY A 9 13.35 12.81 -10.39
C GLY A 9 12.59 11.48 -10.33
N ILE A 10 11.48 11.44 -9.59
CA ILE A 10 10.62 10.25 -9.51
C ILE A 10 9.93 9.99 -10.85
N ASP A 11 9.34 11.02 -11.44
CA ASP A 11 8.70 10.97 -12.75
C ASP A 11 9.65 10.45 -13.84
N GLN A 12 10.82 11.08 -13.98
CA GLN A 12 11.83 10.60 -14.94
C GLN A 12 12.28 9.17 -14.66
N GLY A 13 12.30 8.76 -13.40
CA GLY A 13 12.65 7.41 -13.00
C GLY A 13 11.66 6.37 -13.55
N PHE A 14 10.36 6.62 -13.39
CA PHE A 14 9.32 5.74 -13.95
C PHE A 14 9.34 5.74 -15.48
N GLY A 15 9.53 6.92 -16.10
CA GLY A 15 9.68 7.04 -17.56
C GLY A 15 10.83 6.21 -18.12
N ARG A 16 11.94 6.06 -17.38
CA ARG A 16 13.09 5.23 -17.79
C ARG A 16 12.87 3.73 -17.64
N ILE A 17 12.03 3.31 -16.69
CA ILE A 17 11.80 1.88 -16.41
C ILE A 17 10.87 1.29 -17.47
N ASP A 18 9.75 1.95 -17.77
CA ASP A 18 8.69 1.38 -18.62
C ASP A 18 7.96 2.43 -19.48
N GLY A 19 8.53 3.62 -19.64
CA GLY A 19 7.98 4.66 -20.52
C GLY A 19 6.79 5.45 -19.96
N PHE A 20 6.39 5.21 -18.71
CA PHE A 20 5.29 5.94 -18.08
C PHE A 20 5.75 7.29 -17.51
N LEU A 21 5.27 8.37 -18.11
CA LEU A 21 5.46 9.76 -17.64
C LEU A 21 4.29 10.20 -16.75
N ASP A 22 4.51 11.29 -16.03
CA ASP A 22 3.61 11.88 -15.03
C ASP A 22 3.27 10.92 -13.88
N VAL A 23 4.21 10.02 -13.54
CA VAL A 23 4.06 9.05 -12.45
C VAL A 23 4.88 9.47 -11.24
N VAL A 24 4.21 9.68 -10.11
CA VAL A 24 4.84 10.08 -8.84
C VAL A 24 4.95 8.96 -7.82
N GLY A 25 4.47 7.75 -8.17
CA GLY A 25 4.57 6.55 -7.35
C GLY A 25 3.80 5.37 -7.93
N ALA A 26 4.20 4.16 -7.54
CA ALA A 26 3.48 2.92 -7.83
C ALA A 26 2.78 2.44 -6.56
N VAL A 27 1.55 1.96 -6.71
CA VAL A 27 0.72 1.52 -5.58
C VAL A 27 0.52 0.01 -5.66
N ASN A 28 0.75 -0.69 -4.54
CA ASN A 28 0.41 -2.10 -4.43
C ASN A 28 -0.21 -2.41 -3.07
N GLY A 29 -1.06 -3.43 -3.04
CA GLY A 29 -1.74 -3.93 -1.85
C GLY A 29 -1.42 -5.40 -1.59
N THR A 30 -1.26 -5.79 -0.33
CA THR A 30 -1.10 -7.18 0.08
C THR A 30 -1.86 -7.47 1.36
N LEU A 31 -2.33 -8.71 1.51
CA LEU A 31 -2.91 -9.22 2.75
C LEU A 31 -1.81 -9.82 3.60
N ILE A 32 -1.64 -9.30 4.82
CA ILE A 32 -0.67 -9.83 5.79
C ILE A 32 -1.44 -10.49 6.92
N GLU A 33 -1.18 -11.77 7.17
CA GLU A 33 -1.66 -12.48 8.34
C GLU A 33 -1.06 -11.87 9.61
N VAL A 34 -1.90 -11.62 10.61
CA VAL A 34 -1.46 -11.09 11.91
C VAL A 34 -1.71 -12.11 13.02
N PRO A 35 -0.89 -12.16 14.07
CA PRO A 35 -1.15 -13.03 15.21
C PRO A 35 -2.52 -12.73 15.83
N ARG A 36 -3.27 -13.79 16.15
CA ARG A 36 -4.56 -13.66 16.83
C ARG A 36 -4.33 -13.29 18.30
N TYR A 37 -4.81 -12.12 18.72
CA TYR A 37 -4.93 -11.82 20.15
C TYR A 37 -6.00 -12.72 20.77
N ARG A 38 -5.77 -13.21 22.01
CA ARG A 38 -6.61 -14.23 22.67
C ARG A 38 -8.09 -13.83 22.78
N ASP A 39 -8.38 -12.52 22.83
CA ASP A 39 -9.73 -11.97 23.05
C ASP A 39 -10.28 -11.24 21.82
N PHE A 40 -9.70 -11.43 20.63
CA PHE A 40 -10.14 -10.74 19.41
C PHE A 40 -11.23 -11.53 18.68
N GLU A 41 -12.45 -10.98 18.67
CA GLU A 41 -13.60 -11.48 17.90
C GLU A 41 -13.72 -10.86 16.50
N GLY A 42 -12.82 -9.94 16.14
CA GLY A 42 -12.88 -9.18 14.89
C GLY A 42 -12.32 -9.89 13.64
N TRP A 43 -12.27 -9.12 12.56
CA TRP A 43 -12.24 -9.52 11.16
C TRP A 43 -11.34 -10.70 10.77
N TYR A 44 -11.98 -11.65 10.10
CA TYR A 44 -11.34 -12.74 9.38
C TYR A 44 -11.38 -12.44 7.88
N CYS A 45 -10.26 -12.68 7.19
CA CYS A 45 -10.31 -12.72 5.73
C CYS A 45 -11.09 -13.98 5.27
N LEU A 46 -11.36 -14.10 3.96
CA LEU A 46 -12.07 -15.26 3.38
C LEU A 46 -11.41 -16.61 3.74
N LYS A 47 -10.11 -16.59 4.08
CA LYS A 47 -9.32 -17.75 4.50
C LYS A 47 -9.37 -18.04 6.01
N LYS A 48 -10.26 -17.37 6.75
CA LYS A 48 -10.54 -17.60 8.19
C LYS A 48 -9.35 -17.35 9.13
N PHE A 49 -8.44 -16.46 8.76
CA PHE A 49 -7.41 -15.93 9.66
C PHE A 49 -7.50 -14.41 9.77
N PRO A 50 -7.10 -13.81 10.92
CA PRO A 50 -7.03 -12.37 11.06
C PRO A 50 -5.94 -11.81 10.15
N ALA A 51 -6.30 -10.82 9.33
CA ALA A 51 -5.41 -10.23 8.34
C ALA A 51 -5.60 -8.72 8.24
N GLY A 52 -4.50 -8.01 8.01
CA GLY A 52 -4.50 -6.60 7.63
C GLY A 52 -4.34 -6.44 6.12
N ASN A 53 -5.12 -5.55 5.52
CA ASN A 53 -4.85 -5.04 4.18
C ASN A 53 -3.73 -4.01 4.30
N VAL A 54 -2.58 -4.28 3.69
CA VAL A 54 -1.45 -3.34 3.66
C VAL A 54 -1.32 -2.78 2.26
N GLN A 55 -1.46 -1.47 2.14
CA GLN A 55 -1.23 -0.74 0.90
C GLN A 55 0.04 0.09 1.04
N ALA A 56 0.89 0.04 0.02
CA ALA A 56 2.12 0.80 -0.03
C ALA A 56 2.20 1.60 -1.33
N ILE A 57 2.74 2.81 -1.21
CA ILE A 57 3.19 3.61 -2.35
C ILE A 57 4.70 3.58 -2.35
N VAL A 58 5.29 3.24 -3.49
CA VAL A 58 6.75 3.23 -3.70
C VAL A 58 7.16 4.16 -4.84
N ASP A 59 8.39 4.65 -4.80
CA ASP A 59 8.99 5.33 -5.94
C ASP A 59 9.56 4.32 -6.98
N HIS A 60 10.13 4.85 -8.06
CA HIS A 60 10.77 4.07 -9.12
C HIS A 60 11.95 3.20 -8.65
N ARG A 61 12.49 3.44 -7.45
CA ARG A 61 13.59 2.66 -6.86
C ARG A 61 13.06 1.58 -5.89
N GLY A 62 11.75 1.53 -5.68
CA GLY A 62 11.11 0.62 -4.74
C GLY A 62 11.13 1.12 -3.29
N TYR A 63 11.49 2.38 -3.03
CA TYR A 63 11.44 2.92 -1.67
C TYR A 63 10.02 3.31 -1.27
N PHE A 64 9.63 2.91 -0.07
CA PHE A 64 8.34 3.29 0.50
C PHE A 64 8.23 4.81 0.68
N ARG A 65 7.16 5.37 0.11
CA ARG A 65 6.75 6.77 0.24
C ARG A 65 5.60 6.90 1.23
N SER A 66 4.73 5.89 1.28
CA SER A 66 3.71 5.76 2.31
C SER A 66 3.30 4.30 2.48
N ILE A 67 2.83 3.98 3.68
CA ILE A 67 2.26 2.68 4.02
C ILE A 67 0.96 2.96 4.79
N SER A 68 -0.11 2.25 4.42
CA SER A 68 -1.39 2.28 5.08
C SER A 68 -1.80 0.85 5.42
N ILE A 69 -2.23 0.65 6.67
CA ILE A 69 -2.74 -0.65 7.15
C ILE A 69 -4.21 -0.43 7.47
N GLN A 70 -5.07 -1.18 6.79
CA GLN A 70 -6.52 -1.13 6.95
C GLN A 70 -7.01 -2.49 7.43
N ALA A 71 -8.12 -2.51 8.18
CA ALA A 71 -8.75 -3.76 8.56
C ALA A 71 -9.14 -4.56 7.30
N GLY A 72 -8.91 -5.88 7.35
CA GLY A 72 -9.42 -6.79 6.33
C GLY A 72 -10.95 -6.78 6.34
N SER A 73 -11.58 -6.36 5.25
CA SER A 73 -13.04 -6.25 5.06
C SER A 73 -13.75 -5.16 5.90
N ASN A 74 -13.57 -3.88 5.54
CA ASN A 74 -14.76 -3.04 5.33
C ASN A 74 -15.14 -3.24 3.87
N ASN A 75 -16.23 -3.96 3.61
CA ASN A 75 -16.83 -3.92 2.28
C ASN A 75 -17.26 -2.47 1.99
N ASP A 76 -17.28 -2.07 0.72
CA ASP A 76 -17.78 -0.79 0.20
C ASP A 76 -19.30 -0.56 0.47
N GLN A 77 -19.87 -1.35 1.39
CA GLN A 77 -21.27 -1.30 1.83
C GLN A 77 -21.39 -0.97 3.32
N SER A 78 -20.29 -0.61 3.99
CA SER A 78 -20.31 -0.16 5.38
C SER A 78 -19.86 1.29 5.49
N LEU A 79 -20.77 2.18 5.09
CA LEU A 79 -20.87 3.57 5.55
C LEU A 79 -22.13 3.71 6.41
#